data_AF-A0A949J8G5-F1
#
_entry.id   AF-A0A949J8G5-F1
#
_cell.length_a   1.000
_cell.length_b   1.000
_cell.length_c   1.000
_cell.angle_alpha   90.00
_cell.angle_beta   90.00
_cell.angle_gamma   90.00
#
_symmetry.space_group_name_H-M   'P 1'
#
loop_
_entity.id
_entity.type
_entity.pdbx_description
1 polymer ?
#
loop_
_entity_poly.entity_id
_entity_poly.type
_entity_poly.pdbx_seq_one_letter_code
_entity_poly.pdbx_strand_id
1 'polypeptide(L)'
;MLIVVAQLNFSVGDLQGNTRKILDVFKIHRDKDLVIFPELSISGYPPQDLIFNSQFVKENRELLSVIARECPTSAVVGFIDSSDGCFYNAAAIIQENRITGIQYKILLPNYDVFDERRYFTPGKTQQLFTIQGHKIGVEICEDLWEQGYEDKPTSHLLEMGAEIIINISASPFCTGKAQERISLAQSYSAIPLFVYCNLVGGQDELIFDGQSFVLQKGTLVRLGRSFQEDIFVIDSDMSFSPLVFTSGEEESLFRALTLGLRDYCEKNYFNRIVFGLSGGIDSSLVACIAAEAMGAQNVTALFMPSRYTSSESREDACLLAQNLGISLIILPIDNIFSTYNTTLAPVFSGLTEDVTEENIQARIRGNLLMAYSNKFGHLVLPTGNKTELALGYCTLYGDMSGGLAVIGDVSKIQVYELAQYYNTMKGKIIIPERVFSRPPSAELREGQVDPFDYSVVSPLVDLIIEERLSKPELISLGYEPELVSSILKRIHSNEYKRRQAAPVLKITKKAFGGGRRFPIANQYI
;
A
#
# COMPACT_ATOMS: atom_id res chain seq x y z
N MET A 1 30.05 -14.03 -13.02
CA MET A 1 30.06 -13.13 -11.84
C MET A 1 28.83 -13.43 -10.98
N LEU A 2 29.01 -13.69 -9.69
CA LEU A 2 27.95 -14.02 -8.73
C LEU A 2 27.33 -12.76 -8.08
N ILE A 3 26.07 -12.48 -8.40
CA ILE A 3 25.33 -11.30 -7.96
C ILE A 3 24.27 -11.70 -6.94
N VAL A 4 24.25 -11.03 -5.79
CA VAL A 4 23.22 -11.14 -4.76
C VAL A 4 22.20 -10.03 -4.94
N VAL A 5 20.93 -10.39 -5.02
CA VAL A 5 19.81 -9.45 -5.04
C VAL A 5 19.12 -9.51 -3.69
N ALA A 6 19.23 -8.43 -2.90
CA ALA A 6 18.71 -8.37 -1.54
C ALA A 6 17.39 -7.60 -1.48
N GLN A 7 16.28 -8.29 -1.76
CA GLN A 7 14.93 -7.73 -1.59
C GLN A 7 14.58 -7.71 -0.09
N LEU A 8 14.69 -6.54 0.52
CA LEU A 8 14.53 -6.38 1.97
C LEU A 8 13.52 -5.30 2.34
N ASN A 9 13.05 -5.34 3.58
CA ASN A 9 12.12 -4.39 4.16
C ASN A 9 12.85 -3.37 5.03
N PHE A 10 13.12 -2.20 4.47
CA PHE A 10 13.74 -1.10 5.20
C PHE A 10 12.68 -0.19 5.81
N SER A 11 12.95 0.30 7.03
CA SER A 11 12.03 1.19 7.76
C SER A 11 12.48 2.64 7.58
N VAL A 12 11.56 3.53 7.22
CA VAL A 12 11.86 4.95 7.09
C VAL A 12 12.38 5.50 8.42
N GLY A 13 13.54 6.15 8.41
CA GLY A 13 14.11 6.79 9.60
C GLY A 13 15.01 5.90 10.47
N ASP A 14 14.89 4.57 10.39
CA ASP A 14 15.73 3.63 11.17
C ASP A 14 17.09 3.39 10.48
N LEU A 15 17.90 4.45 10.38
CA LEU A 15 19.16 4.42 9.62
C LEU A 15 20.10 3.31 10.12
N GLN A 16 20.15 3.10 11.43
CA GLN A 16 21.04 2.16 12.10
C GLN A 16 20.54 0.72 11.96
N GLY A 17 19.23 0.48 12.07
CA GLY A 17 18.63 -0.83 11.82
C GLY A 17 18.76 -1.22 10.34
N ASN A 18 18.48 -0.30 9.42
CA ASN A 18 18.66 -0.50 7.98
C ASN A 18 20.14 -0.77 7.62
N THR A 19 21.07 0.00 8.20
CA THR A 19 22.51 -0.24 8.05
C THR A 19 22.91 -1.63 8.56
N ARG A 20 22.38 -2.04 9.72
CA ARG A 20 22.64 -3.39 10.25
C ARG A 20 22.14 -4.48 9.30
N LYS A 21 20.95 -4.34 8.74
CA LYS A 21 20.43 -5.29 7.72
C LYS A 21 21.38 -5.41 6.54
N ILE A 22 21.88 -4.29 6.01
CA ILE A 22 22.86 -4.27 4.90
C ILE A 22 24.14 -5.02 5.29
N LEU A 23 24.71 -4.71 6.46
CA LEU A 23 25.94 -5.36 6.94
C LEU A 23 25.76 -6.86 7.20
N ASP A 24 24.57 -7.29 7.63
CA ASP A 24 24.29 -8.70 7.86
C ASP A 24 24.22 -9.49 6.54
N VAL A 25 23.68 -8.90 5.46
CA VAL A 25 23.77 -9.50 4.11
C VAL A 25 25.22 -9.64 3.66
N PHE A 26 26.06 -8.62 3.87
CA PHE A 26 27.49 -8.70 3.55
C PHE A 26 28.20 -9.84 4.30
N LYS A 27 27.89 -10.04 5.58
CA LYS A 27 28.49 -11.14 6.37
C LYS A 27 28.13 -12.50 5.80
N ILE A 28 26.88 -12.70 5.38
CA ILE A 28 26.36 -13.97 4.85
C ILE A 28 26.93 -14.22 3.44
N HIS A 29 27.05 -13.19 2.62
CA HIS A 29 27.40 -13.31 1.19
C HIS A 29 28.79 -12.74 0.85
N ARG A 30 29.73 -12.82 1.79
CA ARG A 30 31.10 -12.30 1.63
C ARG A 30 31.93 -12.99 0.54
N ASP A 31 31.48 -14.15 0.06
CA ASP A 31 32.11 -14.95 -1.00
C ASP A 31 31.54 -14.64 -2.40
N LYS A 32 30.60 -13.69 -2.50
CA LYS A 32 29.97 -13.27 -3.75
C LYS A 32 30.66 -12.03 -4.32
N ASP A 33 30.41 -11.74 -5.59
CA ASP A 33 31.13 -10.69 -6.33
C ASP A 33 30.45 -9.31 -6.25
N LEU A 34 29.13 -9.29 -6.12
CA LEU A 34 28.33 -8.09 -6.08
C LEU A 34 27.06 -8.28 -5.23
N VAL A 35 26.73 -7.31 -4.38
CA VAL A 35 25.47 -7.29 -3.62
C VAL A 35 24.67 -6.04 -3.96
N ILE A 36 23.39 -6.20 -4.29
CA ILE A 36 22.50 -5.11 -4.71
C ILE A 36 21.40 -4.94 -3.68
N PHE A 37 21.16 -3.69 -3.29
CA PHE A 37 20.05 -3.30 -2.41
C PHE A 37 19.09 -2.33 -3.09
N PRO A 38 17.81 -2.28 -2.67
CA PRO A 38 16.79 -1.36 -3.15
C PRO A 38 17.17 0.13 -3.11
N GLU A 39 16.36 0.92 -3.81
CA GLU A 39 16.39 2.39 -3.75
C GLU A 39 16.25 2.89 -2.31
N LEU A 40 17.07 3.89 -1.95
CA LEU A 40 17.09 4.53 -0.62
C LEU A 40 17.13 3.55 0.57
N SER A 41 17.79 2.40 0.42
CA SER A 41 17.88 1.36 1.46
C SER A 41 18.37 1.85 2.83
N ILE A 42 19.30 2.81 2.90
CA ILE A 42 19.78 3.34 4.18
C ILE A 42 18.68 4.13 4.90
N SER A 43 18.00 5.02 4.18
CA SER A 43 16.98 5.91 4.75
C SER A 43 15.60 5.28 4.89
N GLY A 44 15.32 4.22 4.12
CA GLY A 44 13.97 3.77 3.79
C GLY A 44 13.31 4.69 2.75
N TYR A 45 12.19 4.24 2.18
CA TYR A 45 11.44 4.97 1.17
C TYR A 45 9.91 4.92 1.44
N PRO A 46 9.16 6.02 1.23
CA PRO A 46 9.65 7.39 0.99
C PRO A 46 9.93 8.13 2.32
N PRO A 47 11.05 8.85 2.46
CA PRO A 47 11.36 9.62 3.68
C PRO A 47 10.61 10.96 3.79
N GLN A 48 9.99 11.44 2.71
CA GLN A 48 9.25 12.71 2.64
C GLN A 48 10.09 13.91 3.19
N ASP A 49 9.45 14.82 3.92
CA ASP A 49 10.09 16.03 4.47
C ASP A 49 11.23 15.73 5.49
N LEU A 50 11.46 14.48 5.91
CA LEU A 50 12.65 14.12 6.71
C LEU A 50 13.96 14.48 5.97
N ILE A 51 13.93 14.55 4.64
CA ILE A 51 15.06 15.01 3.82
C ILE A 51 15.51 16.43 4.23
N PHE A 52 14.60 17.29 4.70
CA PHE A 52 14.94 18.64 5.15
C PHE A 52 15.55 18.70 6.55
N ASN A 53 15.61 17.57 7.27
CA ASN A 53 16.39 17.47 8.48
C ASN A 53 17.87 17.23 8.14
N SER A 54 18.69 18.26 8.31
CA SER A 54 20.12 18.21 7.97
C SER A 54 20.89 17.12 8.72
N GLN A 55 20.49 16.81 9.96
CA GLN A 55 21.11 15.74 10.74
C GLN A 55 20.77 14.36 10.16
N PHE A 56 19.54 14.15 9.71
CA PHE A 56 19.11 12.90 9.07
C PHE A 56 19.93 12.59 7.81
N VAL A 57 20.08 13.58 6.91
CA VAL A 57 20.87 13.42 5.68
C VAL A 57 22.35 13.20 5.99
N LYS A 58 22.89 13.92 6.99
CA LYS A 58 24.27 13.76 7.43
C LYS A 58 24.54 12.36 7.97
N GLU A 59 23.71 11.87 8.90
CA GLU A 59 23.85 10.52 9.47
C GLU A 59 23.72 9.43 8.41
N ASN A 60 22.79 9.57 7.46
CA ASN A 60 22.66 8.66 6.33
C ASN A 60 23.97 8.55 5.51
N ARG A 61 24.68 9.66 5.27
CA ARG A 61 25.98 9.67 4.54
C ARG A 61 27.13 9.12 5.38
N GLU A 62 27.13 9.40 6.68
CA GLU A 62 28.11 8.84 7.61
C GLU A 62 27.97 7.31 7.69
N LEU A 63 26.74 6.80 7.71
CA LEU A 63 26.45 5.37 7.69
C LEU A 63 26.78 4.71 6.36
N LEU A 64 26.59 5.40 5.22
CA LEU A 64 27.13 4.92 3.95
C LEU A 64 28.66 4.71 4.02
N SER A 65 29.38 5.62 4.69
CA SER A 65 30.84 5.50 4.86
C SER A 65 31.22 4.32 5.79
N VAL A 66 30.35 3.94 6.73
CA VAL A 66 30.51 2.70 7.52
C VAL A 66 30.29 1.48 6.65
N ILE A 67 29.16 1.44 5.92
CA ILE A 67 28.81 0.36 4.98
C ILE A 67 29.93 0.13 3.98
N ALA A 68 30.47 1.19 3.39
CA ALA A 68 31.56 1.10 2.43
C ALA A 68 32.81 0.45 3.04
N ARG A 69 33.23 0.86 4.25
CA ARG A 69 34.42 0.32 4.91
C ARG A 69 34.29 -1.14 5.34
N GLU A 70 33.07 -1.60 5.61
CA GLU A 70 32.80 -2.97 6.04
C GLU A 70 32.36 -3.89 4.90
N CYS A 71 32.31 -3.41 3.65
CA CYS A 71 31.85 -4.15 2.49
C CYS A 71 32.92 -5.12 1.97
N PRO A 72 32.81 -6.45 2.21
CA PRO A 72 33.86 -7.42 1.86
C PRO A 72 33.95 -7.71 0.36
N THR A 73 33.02 -7.17 -0.44
CA THR A 73 32.86 -7.39 -1.88
C THR A 73 32.47 -6.06 -2.56
N SER A 74 31.97 -6.09 -3.80
CA SER A 74 31.36 -4.93 -4.42
C SER A 74 29.88 -4.80 -4.04
N ALA A 75 29.35 -3.58 -3.98
CA ALA A 75 27.93 -3.36 -3.67
C ALA A 75 27.33 -2.15 -4.38
N VAL A 76 26.01 -2.22 -4.61
CA VAL A 76 25.15 -1.10 -5.01
C VAL A 76 24.19 -0.81 -3.87
N VAL A 77 24.31 0.36 -3.24
CA VAL A 77 23.52 0.73 -2.05
C VAL A 77 22.78 2.05 -2.29
N GLY A 78 21.45 2.02 -2.20
CA GLY A 78 20.61 3.22 -2.29
C GLY A 78 20.70 4.10 -1.03
N PHE A 79 20.89 5.40 -1.21
CA PHE A 79 21.00 6.39 -0.13
C PHE A 79 20.63 7.81 -0.61
N ILE A 80 20.44 8.73 0.35
CA ILE A 80 20.28 10.16 0.04
C ILE A 80 21.65 10.83 -0.01
N ASP A 81 22.04 11.42 -1.13
CA ASP A 81 23.24 12.26 -1.17
C ASP A 81 22.90 13.74 -1.04
N SER A 82 23.92 14.54 -0.72
CA SER A 82 23.83 16.00 -0.71
C SER A 82 25.11 16.62 -1.25
N SER A 83 24.95 17.52 -2.23
CA SER A 83 26.02 18.34 -2.81
C SER A 83 25.49 19.71 -3.16
N ASP A 84 26.28 20.76 -2.90
CA ASP A 84 26.00 22.14 -3.32
C ASP A 84 24.61 22.67 -2.90
N GLY A 85 24.10 22.23 -1.75
CA GLY A 85 22.78 22.62 -1.24
C GLY A 85 21.61 21.87 -1.87
N CYS A 86 21.87 20.92 -2.75
CA CYS A 86 20.87 20.03 -3.35
C CYS A 86 20.91 18.64 -2.72
N PHE A 87 19.76 17.95 -2.72
CA PHE A 87 19.64 16.55 -2.35
C PHE A 87 19.44 15.68 -3.59
N TYR A 88 19.96 14.46 -3.55
CA TYR A 88 19.87 13.51 -4.65
C TYR A 88 19.40 12.15 -4.14
N ASN A 89 18.53 11.51 -4.92
CA ASN A 89 18.25 10.08 -4.80
C ASN A 89 19.38 9.33 -5.53
N ALA A 90 20.18 8.57 -4.78
CA ALA A 90 21.48 8.12 -5.24
C ALA A 90 21.72 6.62 -4.98
N ALA A 91 22.54 6.02 -5.84
CA ALA A 91 23.09 4.68 -5.68
C ALA A 91 24.61 4.79 -5.55
N ALA A 92 25.16 4.36 -4.41
CA ALA A 92 26.59 4.30 -4.19
C ALA A 92 27.16 2.98 -4.72
N ILE A 93 28.27 3.08 -5.45
CA ILE A 93 29.01 1.92 -5.98
C ILE A 93 30.24 1.70 -5.11
N ILE A 94 30.22 0.64 -4.33
CA ILE A 94 31.26 0.31 -3.36
C ILE A 94 32.12 -0.80 -3.96
N GLN A 95 33.44 -0.63 -3.92
CA GLN A 95 34.43 -1.65 -4.27
C GLN A 95 35.66 -1.48 -3.37
N GLU A 96 36.35 -2.57 -3.02
CA GLU A 96 37.58 -2.52 -2.22
C GLU A 96 37.47 -1.69 -0.93
N ASN A 97 36.34 -1.85 -0.21
CA ASN A 97 36.02 -1.12 1.01
C ASN A 97 35.90 0.42 0.88
N ARG A 98 35.62 0.94 -0.33
CA ARG A 98 35.46 2.39 -0.60
C ARG A 98 34.36 2.67 -1.61
N ILE A 99 33.80 3.88 -1.54
CA ILE A 99 32.86 4.38 -2.55
C ILE A 99 33.69 4.75 -3.79
N THR A 100 33.48 4.03 -4.89
CA THR A 100 34.19 4.21 -6.17
C THR A 100 33.39 5.04 -7.17
N GLY A 101 32.09 5.17 -6.96
CA GLY A 101 31.20 5.91 -7.84
C GLY A 101 29.85 6.17 -7.18
N ILE A 102 29.12 7.12 -7.73
CA ILE A 102 27.76 7.46 -7.32
C ILE A 102 26.95 7.72 -8.58
N GLN A 103 25.81 7.03 -8.71
CA GLN A 103 24.81 7.32 -9.74
C GLN A 103 23.64 8.08 -9.10
N TYR A 104 23.24 9.19 -9.70
CA TYR A 104 22.04 9.92 -9.29
C TYR A 104 20.87 9.55 -10.20
N LYS A 105 19.68 9.39 -9.62
CA LYS A 105 18.43 9.18 -10.34
C LYS A 105 18.18 10.35 -11.29
N ILE A 106 17.91 10.07 -12.56
CA ILE A 106 17.73 11.12 -13.59
C ILE A 106 16.25 11.49 -13.68
N LEU A 107 15.39 10.49 -13.78
CA LEU A 107 13.95 10.69 -13.91
C LEU A 107 13.31 10.73 -12.51
N LEU A 108 12.86 11.93 -12.12
CA LEU A 108 12.19 12.13 -10.83
C LEU A 108 10.66 12.12 -11.00
N PRO A 109 9.95 11.06 -10.56
CA PRO A 109 8.51 10.97 -10.66
C PRO A 109 7.85 12.04 -9.79
N ASN A 110 6.86 12.74 -10.36
CA ASN A 110 6.11 13.80 -9.67
C ASN A 110 4.61 13.70 -9.99
N TYR A 111 4.09 12.48 -9.89
CA TYR A 111 2.72 12.11 -10.17
C TYR A 111 2.25 11.04 -9.18
N ASP A 112 0.93 10.92 -9.03
CA ASP A 112 0.33 9.99 -8.07
C ASP A 112 0.84 10.20 -6.64
N VAL A 113 1.53 9.21 -6.09
CA VAL A 113 2.07 9.20 -4.72
C VAL A 113 3.50 9.76 -4.64
N PHE A 114 4.10 10.08 -5.78
CA PHE A 114 5.45 10.60 -5.86
C PHE A 114 5.46 12.12 -5.98
N ASP A 115 6.24 12.77 -5.14
CA ASP A 115 6.59 14.19 -5.23
C ASP A 115 8.12 14.37 -5.26
N GLU A 116 8.87 13.52 -5.97
CA GLU A 116 10.34 13.52 -5.86
C GLU A 116 10.99 14.85 -6.28
N ARG A 117 10.36 15.61 -7.19
CA ARG A 117 10.83 16.95 -7.57
C ARG A 117 10.70 17.99 -6.45
N ARG A 118 9.93 17.72 -5.41
CA ARG A 118 9.90 18.53 -4.18
C ARG A 118 11.20 18.36 -3.39
N TYR A 119 11.78 17.18 -3.41
CA TYR A 119 12.85 16.78 -2.50
C TYR A 119 14.22 16.71 -3.16
N PHE A 120 14.29 16.19 -4.39
CA PHE A 120 15.52 15.83 -5.07
C PHE A 120 15.77 16.66 -6.33
N THR A 121 17.05 16.80 -6.66
CA THR A 121 17.54 17.33 -7.94
C THR A 121 17.85 16.17 -8.87
N PRO A 122 17.48 16.22 -10.16
CA PRO A 122 17.76 15.13 -11.09
C PRO A 122 19.28 15.01 -11.36
N GLY A 123 19.73 13.78 -11.55
CA GLY A 123 21.03 13.46 -12.12
C GLY A 123 21.16 13.99 -13.54
N LYS A 124 22.40 14.14 -14.04
CA LYS A 124 22.67 14.73 -15.36
C LYS A 124 23.16 13.72 -16.39
N THR A 125 23.79 12.64 -15.96
CA THR A 125 24.44 11.68 -16.85
C THR A 125 24.34 10.27 -16.30
N GLN A 126 24.32 9.30 -17.21
CA GLN A 126 24.54 7.89 -16.91
C GLN A 126 26.03 7.55 -16.94
N GLN A 127 26.41 6.54 -16.17
CA GLN A 127 27.79 6.06 -16.08
C GLN A 127 27.85 4.54 -16.07
N LEU A 128 28.91 3.98 -16.65
CA LEU A 128 29.23 2.57 -16.53
C LEU A 128 30.31 2.37 -15.48
N PHE A 129 30.12 1.37 -14.63
CA PHE A 129 31.06 0.94 -13.61
C PHE A 129 31.66 -0.41 -14.03
N THR A 130 32.96 -0.60 -13.82
CA THR A 130 33.59 -1.89 -14.05
C THR A 130 33.64 -2.68 -12.74
N ILE A 131 33.00 -3.85 -12.71
CA ILE A 131 32.98 -4.76 -11.55
C ILE A 131 33.28 -6.17 -12.07
N GLN A 132 34.30 -6.83 -11.52
CA GLN A 132 34.80 -8.14 -12.00
C GLN A 132 34.99 -8.21 -13.53
N GLY A 133 35.44 -7.11 -14.14
CA GLY A 133 35.66 -7.02 -15.59
C GLY A 133 34.41 -6.77 -16.43
N HIS A 134 33.21 -6.79 -15.85
CA HIS A 134 31.96 -6.48 -16.55
C HIS A 134 31.65 -4.99 -16.55
N LYS A 135 31.06 -4.49 -17.64
CA LYS A 135 30.51 -3.13 -17.73
C LYS A 135 29.09 -3.09 -17.19
N ILE A 136 28.91 -2.49 -16.02
CA ILE A 136 27.63 -2.43 -15.31
C ILE A 136 27.06 -1.02 -15.37
N GLY A 137 25.84 -0.91 -15.91
CA GLY A 137 25.00 0.28 -15.76
C GLY A 137 24.16 0.19 -14.49
N VAL A 138 24.04 1.30 -13.77
CA VAL A 138 23.15 1.40 -12.60
C VAL A 138 22.13 2.48 -12.88
N GLU A 139 20.86 2.20 -12.62
CA GLU A 139 19.76 3.13 -12.74
C GLU A 139 18.81 2.97 -11.55
N ILE A 140 17.95 3.96 -11.33
CA ILE A 140 17.11 4.00 -10.12
C ILE A 140 15.63 4.14 -10.53
N CYS A 141 14.86 3.09 -10.26
CA CYS A 141 13.40 3.00 -10.39
C CYS A 141 12.84 3.63 -11.67
N GLU A 142 12.35 4.87 -11.58
CA GLU A 142 11.71 5.64 -12.64
C GLU A 142 12.59 5.79 -13.90
N ASP A 143 13.91 5.69 -13.76
CA ASP A 143 14.84 5.71 -14.89
C ASP A 143 14.49 4.68 -15.98
N LEU A 144 13.92 3.52 -15.60
CA LEU A 144 13.43 2.48 -16.52
C LEU A 144 12.18 2.93 -17.34
N TRP A 145 11.42 3.89 -16.84
CA TRP A 145 10.14 4.36 -17.39
C TRP A 145 10.34 5.49 -18.39
N GLU A 146 11.43 5.44 -19.14
CA GLU A 146 11.92 6.53 -19.99
C GLU A 146 11.01 6.88 -21.18
N GLN A 147 10.02 6.07 -21.54
CA GLN A 147 9.18 6.26 -22.74
C GLN A 147 8.52 7.65 -22.80
N GLY A 148 8.10 8.19 -21.65
CA GLY A 148 7.45 9.50 -21.54
C GLY A 148 8.39 10.70 -21.33
N TYR A 149 9.70 10.49 -21.31
CA TYR A 149 10.70 11.51 -20.99
C TYR A 149 11.57 11.88 -22.19
N GLU A 150 12.16 13.08 -22.17
CA GLU A 150 13.17 13.45 -23.18
C GLU A 150 14.47 12.66 -22.97
N ASP A 151 14.94 12.58 -21.72
CA ASP A 151 16.07 11.74 -21.32
C ASP A 151 15.71 10.26 -21.37
N LYS A 152 16.64 9.45 -21.87
CA LYS A 152 16.51 7.98 -22.01
C LYS A 152 17.61 7.23 -21.24
N PRO A 153 17.58 7.20 -19.89
CA PRO A 153 18.59 6.56 -19.06
C PRO A 153 18.98 5.13 -19.45
N THR A 154 18.00 4.24 -19.61
CA THR A 154 18.23 2.83 -19.91
C THR A 154 18.80 2.67 -21.31
N SER A 155 18.27 3.42 -22.29
CA SER A 155 18.82 3.43 -23.64
C SER A 155 20.25 3.96 -23.69
N HIS A 156 20.58 5.03 -22.96
CA HIS A 156 21.93 5.57 -22.88
C HIS A 156 22.92 4.54 -22.29
N LEU A 157 22.55 3.82 -21.23
CA LEU A 157 23.38 2.76 -20.67
C LEU A 157 23.65 1.63 -21.69
N LEU A 158 22.63 1.24 -22.45
CA LEU A 158 22.76 0.26 -23.52
C LEU A 158 23.71 0.75 -24.64
N GLU A 159 23.58 2.01 -25.08
CA GLU A 159 24.45 2.62 -26.09
C GLU A 159 25.91 2.74 -25.64
N MET A 160 26.15 2.97 -24.35
CA MET A 160 27.48 2.96 -23.75
C MET A 160 28.10 1.55 -23.70
N GLY A 161 27.32 0.51 -23.99
CA GLY A 161 27.74 -0.89 -24.01
C GLY A 161 27.68 -1.57 -22.65
N ALA A 162 26.63 -1.28 -21.86
CA ALA A 162 26.34 -2.03 -20.65
C ALA A 162 26.13 -3.52 -20.96
N GLU A 163 26.86 -4.38 -20.25
CA GLU A 163 26.68 -5.83 -20.29
C GLU A 163 25.65 -6.29 -19.26
N ILE A 164 25.56 -5.54 -18.16
CA ILE A 164 24.61 -5.75 -17.08
C ILE A 164 23.99 -4.40 -16.74
N ILE A 165 22.66 -4.32 -16.65
CA ILE A 165 21.98 -3.16 -16.06
C ILE A 165 21.34 -3.57 -14.74
N ILE A 166 21.59 -2.78 -13.70
CA ILE A 166 21.00 -2.93 -12.38
C ILE A 166 20.04 -1.77 -12.15
N ASN A 167 18.77 -2.09 -11.96
CA ASN A 167 17.77 -1.13 -11.51
C ASN A 167 17.45 -1.39 -10.03
N ILE A 168 17.79 -0.43 -9.17
CA ILE A 168 17.37 -0.46 -7.76
C ILE A 168 16.08 0.35 -7.62
N SER A 169 15.10 -0.20 -6.91
CA SER A 169 13.74 0.32 -6.93
C SER A 169 13.07 0.31 -5.56
N ALA A 170 12.23 1.31 -5.34
CA ALA A 170 11.15 1.32 -4.36
C ALA A 170 9.85 1.57 -5.13
N SER A 171 9.46 0.58 -5.93
CA SER A 171 8.24 0.62 -6.76
C SER A 171 7.06 0.06 -5.98
N PRO A 172 6.06 0.89 -5.62
CA PRO A 172 4.92 0.45 -4.85
C PRO A 172 4.01 -0.45 -5.66
N PHE A 173 3.36 -1.37 -4.96
CA PHE A 173 2.34 -2.26 -5.47
C PHE A 173 1.10 -1.47 -5.93
N CYS A 174 0.61 -1.87 -7.10
CA CYS A 174 -0.80 -1.80 -7.42
C CYS A 174 -1.14 -3.01 -8.31
N THR A 175 -2.43 -3.31 -8.48
CA THR A 175 -2.87 -4.37 -9.39
C THR A 175 -2.22 -4.22 -10.77
N GLY A 176 -1.61 -5.31 -11.26
CA GLY A 176 -0.92 -5.37 -12.56
C GLY A 176 0.52 -4.80 -12.60
N LYS A 177 1.00 -4.11 -11.56
CA LYS A 177 2.29 -3.41 -11.59
C LYS A 177 3.50 -4.32 -11.81
N ALA A 178 3.43 -5.54 -11.28
CA ALA A 178 4.46 -6.57 -11.48
C ALA A 178 4.69 -6.91 -12.94
N GLN A 179 3.60 -7.22 -13.66
CA GLN A 179 3.66 -7.53 -15.08
C GLN A 179 4.14 -6.32 -15.89
N GLU A 180 3.69 -5.11 -15.53
CA GLU A 180 4.11 -3.87 -16.17
C GLU A 180 5.64 -3.66 -16.06
N ARG A 181 6.22 -3.81 -14.85
CA ARG A 181 7.68 -3.72 -14.62
C ARG A 181 8.46 -4.73 -15.46
N ILE A 182 8.01 -5.98 -15.48
CA ILE A 182 8.64 -7.04 -16.27
C ILE A 182 8.57 -6.69 -17.76
N SER A 183 7.39 -6.38 -18.28
CA SER A 183 7.20 -6.06 -19.70
C SER A 183 8.00 -4.86 -20.16
N LEU A 184 8.14 -3.83 -19.32
CA LEU A 184 8.98 -2.68 -19.61
C LEU A 184 10.46 -3.05 -19.73
N ALA A 185 11.01 -3.78 -18.75
CA ALA A 185 12.38 -4.27 -18.79
C ALA A 185 12.62 -5.24 -19.97
N GLN A 186 11.62 -6.03 -20.36
CA GLN A 186 11.69 -6.93 -21.52
C GLN A 186 11.84 -6.19 -22.86
N SER A 187 11.41 -4.93 -22.96
CA SER A 187 11.60 -4.14 -24.18
C SER A 187 13.08 -3.83 -24.47
N TYR A 188 13.96 -3.98 -23.48
CA TYR A 188 15.41 -3.79 -23.60
C TYR A 188 16.16 -5.13 -23.74
N SER A 189 15.66 -6.03 -24.60
CA SER A 189 16.19 -7.38 -24.79
C SER A 189 17.63 -7.44 -25.32
N ALA A 190 18.15 -6.32 -25.85
CA ALA A 190 19.54 -6.17 -26.26
C ALA A 190 20.52 -6.16 -25.06
N ILE A 191 20.04 -5.85 -23.85
CA ILE A 191 20.84 -5.95 -22.62
C ILE A 191 21.07 -7.44 -22.31
N PRO A 192 22.32 -7.90 -22.20
CA PRO A 192 22.60 -9.31 -21.90
C PRO A 192 21.98 -9.78 -20.58
N LEU A 193 22.08 -8.97 -19.53
CA LEU A 193 21.52 -9.25 -18.21
C LEU A 193 20.91 -7.99 -17.58
N PHE A 194 19.62 -8.03 -17.22
CA PHE A 194 18.94 -6.95 -16.50
C PHE A 194 18.54 -7.46 -15.11
N VAL A 195 18.95 -6.76 -14.06
CA VAL A 195 18.69 -7.12 -12.66
C VAL A 195 17.87 -6.03 -12.01
N TYR A 196 16.66 -6.36 -11.58
CA TYR A 196 15.73 -5.46 -10.90
C TYR A 196 15.63 -5.83 -9.42
N CYS A 197 16.02 -4.92 -8.54
CA CYS A 197 15.98 -5.11 -7.08
C CYS A 197 14.99 -4.13 -6.46
N ASN A 198 13.83 -4.64 -6.05
CA ASN A 198 12.77 -3.83 -5.45
C ASN A 198 12.72 -3.96 -3.93
N LEU A 199 12.31 -2.88 -3.27
CA LEU A 199 11.89 -2.88 -1.87
C LEU A 199 10.69 -3.82 -1.65
N VAL A 200 10.56 -4.36 -0.43
CA VAL A 200 9.35 -5.05 0.03
C VAL A 200 8.92 -4.51 1.39
N GLY A 201 7.63 -4.45 1.70
CA GLY A 201 7.11 -3.96 2.99
C GLY A 201 6.07 -2.86 2.85
N GLY A 202 5.38 -2.53 3.94
CA GLY A 202 4.46 -1.39 4.05
C GLY A 202 5.16 -0.14 4.58
N GLN A 203 4.81 1.02 4.06
CA GLN A 203 5.18 2.33 4.58
C GLN A 203 3.99 3.29 4.45
N ASP A 204 3.38 3.63 5.58
CA ASP A 204 2.15 4.42 5.65
C ASP A 204 1.04 3.85 4.75
N GLU A 205 0.68 4.56 3.68
CA GLU A 205 -0.34 4.17 2.69
C GLU A 205 0.20 3.20 1.62
N LEU A 206 1.52 3.13 1.44
CA LEU A 206 2.16 2.39 0.37
C LEU A 206 2.54 0.98 0.80
N ILE A 207 2.43 0.04 -0.13
CA ILE A 207 2.91 -1.33 0.01
C ILE A 207 3.89 -1.58 -1.12
N PHE A 208 5.05 -2.14 -0.81
CA PHE A 208 6.04 -2.59 -1.77
C PHE A 208 6.01 -4.12 -1.80
N ASP A 209 5.83 -4.68 -3.00
CA ASP A 209 5.59 -6.12 -3.17
C ASP A 209 6.88 -6.93 -3.31
N GLY A 210 8.04 -6.27 -3.37
CA GLY A 210 9.27 -6.93 -3.75
C GLY A 210 9.18 -7.35 -5.22
N GLN A 211 9.09 -8.66 -5.46
CA GLN A 211 9.09 -9.25 -6.80
C GLN A 211 10.26 -8.78 -7.66
N SER A 212 11.43 -8.64 -7.04
CA SER A 212 12.71 -8.45 -7.72
C SER A 212 12.89 -9.51 -8.80
N PHE A 213 13.44 -9.16 -9.95
CA PHE A 213 13.51 -10.09 -11.08
C PHE A 213 14.81 -9.95 -11.86
N VAL A 214 15.10 -10.98 -12.65
CA VAL A 214 16.24 -10.99 -13.56
C VAL A 214 15.77 -11.39 -14.95
N LEU A 215 16.16 -10.59 -15.94
CA LEU A 215 16.00 -10.92 -17.34
C LEU A 215 17.35 -11.24 -17.97
N GLN A 216 17.41 -12.33 -18.71
CA GLN A 216 18.56 -12.68 -19.56
C GLN A 216 18.13 -12.49 -21.01
N LYS A 217 18.73 -11.50 -21.70
CA LYS A 217 18.35 -11.12 -23.09
C LYS A 217 16.84 -10.96 -23.27
N GLY A 218 16.20 -10.25 -22.34
CA GLY A 218 14.74 -10.03 -22.32
C GLY A 218 13.88 -11.23 -21.88
N THR A 219 14.47 -12.37 -21.53
CA THR A 219 13.72 -13.52 -21.01
C THR A 219 13.74 -13.52 -19.48
N LEU A 220 12.56 -13.61 -18.85
CA LEU A 220 12.46 -13.74 -17.39
C LEU A 220 13.06 -15.06 -16.93
N VAL A 221 14.06 -15.01 -16.05
CA VAL A 221 14.79 -16.20 -15.57
C VAL A 221 14.77 -16.34 -14.05
N ARG A 222 14.48 -15.25 -13.33
CA ARG A 222 14.33 -15.27 -11.88
C ARG A 222 13.27 -14.26 -11.45
N LEU A 223 12.48 -14.65 -10.45
CA LEU A 223 11.49 -13.82 -9.78
C LEU A 223 11.60 -14.07 -8.27
N GLY A 224 11.71 -12.99 -7.50
CA GLY A 224 11.72 -13.00 -6.05
C GLY A 224 10.31 -13.21 -5.49
N ARG A 225 10.24 -13.63 -4.23
CA ARG A 225 8.95 -13.85 -3.55
C ARG A 225 8.13 -12.56 -3.49
N SER A 226 6.82 -12.68 -3.63
CA SER A 226 5.89 -11.55 -3.45
C SER A 226 5.59 -11.31 -1.98
N PHE A 227 5.59 -10.04 -1.57
CA PHE A 227 5.20 -9.56 -0.23
C PHE A 227 6.02 -10.19 0.92
N GLN A 228 7.26 -10.61 0.65
CA GLN A 228 8.18 -11.19 1.62
C GLN A 228 9.62 -10.75 1.32
N GLU A 229 10.45 -10.62 2.36
CA GLU A 229 11.89 -10.50 2.16
C GLU A 229 12.44 -11.75 1.45
N ASP A 230 13.34 -11.53 0.49
CA ASP A 230 13.96 -12.61 -0.28
C ASP A 230 15.38 -12.20 -0.67
N ILE A 231 16.31 -13.14 -0.56
CA ILE A 231 17.69 -12.92 -0.99
C ILE A 231 18.05 -14.09 -1.88
N PHE A 232 18.41 -13.79 -3.13
CA PHE A 232 18.80 -14.82 -4.08
C PHE A 232 20.07 -14.43 -4.82
N VAL A 233 20.78 -15.45 -5.30
CA VAL A 233 22.05 -15.29 -6.03
C VAL A 233 21.82 -15.70 -7.48
N ILE A 234 22.35 -14.91 -8.40
CA ILE A 234 22.43 -15.24 -9.82
C ILE A 234 23.88 -15.25 -10.27
N ASP A 235 24.20 -16.12 -11.22
CA ASP A 235 25.51 -16.14 -11.90
C ASP A 235 25.33 -15.57 -13.29
N SER A 236 26.00 -14.45 -13.59
CA SER A 236 25.93 -13.77 -14.89
C SER A 236 26.38 -14.66 -16.06
N ASP A 237 27.21 -15.66 -15.80
CA ASP A 237 27.83 -16.49 -16.84
C ASP A 237 27.03 -17.77 -17.10
N MET A 238 25.97 -18.02 -16.31
CA MET A 238 25.08 -19.15 -16.49
C MET A 238 23.89 -18.81 -17.38
N SER A 239 23.49 -19.79 -18.18
CA SER A 239 22.21 -19.78 -18.89
C SER A 239 21.13 -20.34 -17.97
N PHE A 240 19.98 -19.67 -17.91
CA PHE A 240 18.85 -20.09 -17.08
C PHE A 240 17.65 -20.53 -17.92
N SER A 241 16.79 -21.35 -17.34
CA SER A 241 15.52 -21.72 -17.96
C SER A 241 14.52 -20.56 -17.87
N PRO A 242 13.69 -20.33 -18.91
CA PRO A 242 12.64 -19.32 -18.85
C PRO A 242 11.64 -19.60 -17.72
N LEU A 243 11.17 -18.52 -17.08
CA LEU A 243 10.14 -18.53 -16.07
C LEU A 243 8.91 -17.78 -16.58
N VAL A 244 7.72 -18.31 -16.31
CA VAL A 244 6.45 -17.66 -16.63
C VAL A 244 5.93 -16.97 -15.38
N PHE A 245 5.73 -15.66 -15.47
CA PHE A 245 5.09 -14.90 -14.39
C PHE A 245 3.63 -15.36 -14.26
N THR A 246 3.23 -15.74 -13.04
CA THR A 246 1.84 -16.06 -12.71
C THR A 246 1.52 -15.42 -11.36
N SER A 247 0.36 -14.77 -11.28
CA SER A 247 -0.14 -14.17 -10.04
C SER A 247 -1.65 -14.21 -10.01
N GLY A 248 -2.24 -14.73 -8.94
CA GLY A 248 -3.67 -14.52 -8.65
C GLY A 248 -3.89 -13.09 -8.16
N GLU A 249 -4.94 -12.43 -8.66
CA GLU A 249 -5.24 -11.05 -8.29
C GLU A 249 -5.67 -10.97 -6.82
N GLU A 250 -6.63 -11.81 -6.41
CA GLU A 250 -7.17 -11.85 -5.05
C GLU A 250 -6.10 -12.23 -4.03
N GLU A 251 -5.22 -13.19 -4.39
CA GLU A 251 -4.08 -13.56 -3.56
C GLU A 251 -3.10 -12.39 -3.37
N SER A 252 -2.80 -11.67 -4.46
CA SER A 252 -1.86 -10.53 -4.41
C SER A 252 -2.44 -9.38 -3.58
N LEU A 253 -3.71 -9.05 -3.79
CA LEU A 253 -4.43 -8.05 -3.02
C LEU A 253 -4.49 -8.43 -1.53
N PHE A 254 -4.87 -9.66 -1.20
CA PHE A 254 -4.96 -10.10 0.19
C PHE A 254 -3.59 -10.06 0.89
N ARG A 255 -2.52 -10.51 0.22
CA ARG A 255 -1.15 -10.44 0.74
C ARG A 255 -0.68 -8.99 0.90
N ALA A 256 -1.01 -8.11 -0.04
CA ALA A 256 -0.68 -6.69 0.04
C ALA A 256 -1.31 -6.04 1.28
N LEU A 257 -2.62 -6.22 1.46
CA LEU A 257 -3.36 -5.67 2.60
C LEU A 257 -2.85 -6.23 3.94
N THR A 258 -2.54 -7.53 3.98
CA THR A 258 -1.98 -8.18 5.16
C THR A 258 -0.59 -7.65 5.51
N LEU A 259 0.30 -7.49 4.52
CA LEU A 259 1.63 -6.92 4.71
C LEU A 259 1.55 -5.46 5.15
N GLY A 260 0.73 -4.64 4.48
CA GLY A 260 0.55 -3.24 4.81
C GLY A 260 0.07 -3.03 6.25
N LEU A 261 -0.92 -3.80 6.69
CA LEU A 261 -1.40 -3.74 8.07
C LEU A 261 -0.33 -4.20 9.08
N ARG A 262 0.36 -5.32 8.80
CA ARG A 262 1.41 -5.83 9.68
C ARG A 262 2.52 -4.80 9.86
N ASP A 263 3.05 -4.27 8.77
CA ASP A 263 4.15 -3.32 8.81
C ASP A 263 3.74 -1.99 9.41
N TYR A 264 2.51 -1.51 9.15
CA TYR A 264 2.00 -0.32 9.82
C TYR A 264 1.99 -0.51 11.34
N CYS A 265 1.54 -1.68 11.81
CA CYS A 265 1.53 -1.99 13.23
C CYS A 265 2.94 -2.12 13.80
N GLU A 266 3.82 -2.92 13.18
CA GLU A 266 5.19 -3.16 13.65
C GLU A 266 6.03 -1.87 13.68
N LYS A 267 6.00 -1.08 12.60
CA LYS A 267 6.79 0.16 12.47
C LYS A 267 6.28 1.29 13.37
N ASN A 268 5.02 1.24 13.80
CA ASN A 268 4.43 2.17 14.77
C ASN A 268 4.27 1.57 16.18
N TYR A 269 4.84 0.40 16.44
CA TYR A 269 4.84 -0.27 17.76
C TYR A 269 3.43 -0.65 18.29
N PHE A 270 2.45 -0.85 17.41
CA PHE A 270 1.15 -1.41 17.78
C PHE A 270 1.23 -2.94 17.82
N ASN A 271 1.00 -3.51 19.00
CA ASN A 271 1.01 -4.97 19.18
C ASN A 271 -0.39 -5.60 19.11
N ARG A 272 -1.46 -4.79 19.08
CA ARG A 272 -2.86 -5.24 19.15
C ARG A 272 -3.78 -4.33 18.35
N ILE A 273 -4.87 -4.90 17.85
CA ILE A 273 -5.88 -4.24 17.03
C ILE A 273 -7.25 -4.30 17.70
N VAL A 274 -8.05 -3.25 17.51
CA VAL A 274 -9.48 -3.24 17.81
C VAL A 274 -10.27 -2.72 16.61
N PHE A 275 -11.45 -3.28 16.34
CA PHE A 275 -12.34 -2.79 15.29
C PHE A 275 -13.80 -3.11 15.61
N GLY A 276 -14.74 -2.43 14.93
CA GLY A 276 -16.15 -2.75 15.03
C GLY A 276 -16.52 -3.92 14.13
N LEU A 277 -17.13 -4.97 14.68
CA LEU A 277 -17.66 -6.09 13.90
C LEU A 277 -19.17 -5.93 13.80
N SER A 278 -19.71 -5.71 12.60
CA SER A 278 -21.15 -5.49 12.38
C SER A 278 -21.90 -6.77 11.97
N GLY A 279 -21.16 -7.83 11.63
CA GLY A 279 -21.69 -9.00 10.93
C GLY A 279 -21.77 -8.80 9.40
N GLY A 280 -21.45 -7.60 8.90
CA GLY A 280 -21.40 -7.29 7.46
C GLY A 280 -20.09 -7.73 6.81
N ILE A 281 -20.10 -7.77 5.47
CA ILE A 281 -18.98 -8.28 4.67
C ILE A 281 -17.69 -7.47 4.87
N ASP A 282 -17.78 -6.13 4.98
CA ASP A 282 -16.59 -5.26 5.07
C ASP A 282 -15.83 -5.49 6.38
N SER A 283 -16.57 -5.45 7.51
CA SER A 283 -15.99 -5.76 8.83
C SER A 283 -15.51 -7.21 8.94
N SER A 284 -16.13 -8.13 8.18
CA SER A 284 -15.70 -9.53 8.12
C SER A 284 -14.36 -9.68 7.40
N LEU A 285 -14.18 -9.01 6.26
CA LEU A 285 -12.90 -8.99 5.55
C LEU A 285 -11.80 -8.35 6.39
N VAL A 286 -12.08 -7.23 7.06
CA VAL A 286 -11.13 -6.59 7.98
C VAL A 286 -10.72 -7.54 9.12
N ALA A 287 -11.67 -8.31 9.68
CA ALA A 287 -11.38 -9.31 10.70
C ALA A 287 -10.39 -10.38 10.19
N CYS A 288 -10.60 -10.87 8.96
CA CYS A 288 -9.72 -11.84 8.33
C CYS A 288 -8.32 -11.30 8.09
N ILE A 289 -8.20 -10.08 7.52
CA ILE A 289 -6.90 -9.45 7.28
C ILE A 289 -6.17 -9.19 8.60
N ALA A 290 -6.87 -8.68 9.63
CA ALA A 290 -6.29 -8.42 10.95
C ALA A 290 -5.78 -9.70 11.62
N ALA A 291 -6.55 -10.79 11.53
CA ALA A 291 -6.14 -12.08 12.09
C ALA A 291 -4.88 -12.65 11.41
N GLU A 292 -4.75 -12.52 10.09
CA GLU A 292 -3.54 -12.95 9.35
C GLU A 292 -2.34 -12.02 9.56
N ALA A 293 -2.57 -10.72 9.71
CA ALA A 293 -1.51 -9.75 9.91
C ALA A 293 -0.88 -9.87 11.30
N MET A 294 -1.72 -9.93 12.35
CA MET A 294 -1.30 -9.80 13.75
C MET A 294 -1.40 -11.08 14.58
N GLY A 295 -2.06 -12.11 14.06
CA GLY A 295 -2.45 -13.30 14.83
C GLY A 295 -3.71 -13.05 15.67
N ALA A 296 -4.60 -14.04 15.71
CA ALA A 296 -5.93 -13.91 16.30
C ALA A 296 -5.94 -13.43 17.78
N GLN A 297 -4.95 -13.83 18.57
CA GLN A 297 -4.78 -13.44 19.98
C GLN A 297 -4.51 -11.93 20.19
N ASN A 298 -4.12 -11.22 19.13
CA ASN A 298 -3.83 -9.79 19.14
C ASN A 298 -4.97 -8.95 18.55
N VAL A 299 -6.09 -9.59 18.21
CA VAL A 299 -7.22 -8.96 17.53
C VAL A 299 -8.45 -9.01 18.44
N THR A 300 -9.06 -7.84 18.67
CA THR A 300 -10.32 -7.71 19.41
C THR A 300 -11.38 -7.06 18.54
N ALA A 301 -12.53 -7.70 18.43
CA ALA A 301 -13.73 -7.15 17.81
C ALA A 301 -14.69 -6.59 18.87
N LEU A 302 -15.26 -5.41 18.63
CA LEU A 302 -16.39 -4.89 19.40
C LEU A 302 -17.68 -5.05 18.58
N PHE A 303 -18.61 -5.86 19.07
CA PHE A 303 -19.98 -5.92 18.54
C PHE A 303 -20.86 -4.94 19.32
N MET A 304 -21.40 -3.93 18.64
CA MET A 304 -22.06 -2.79 19.27
C MET A 304 -23.53 -2.65 18.81
N PRO A 305 -24.42 -3.56 19.25
CA PRO A 305 -25.81 -3.61 18.77
C PRO A 305 -26.64 -2.44 19.31
N SER A 306 -27.61 -2.01 18.50
CA SER A 306 -28.74 -1.19 18.93
C SER A 306 -30.05 -1.96 18.77
N ARG A 307 -31.18 -1.33 19.09
CA ARG A 307 -32.53 -1.87 18.91
C ARG A 307 -32.88 -2.26 17.48
N TYR A 308 -32.14 -1.74 16.49
CA TYR A 308 -32.35 -2.05 15.07
C TYR A 308 -31.46 -3.20 14.58
N THR A 309 -30.48 -3.64 15.39
CA THR A 309 -29.56 -4.71 15.03
C THR A 309 -30.28 -6.06 15.02
N SER A 310 -30.15 -6.79 13.91
CA SER A 310 -30.80 -8.09 13.74
C SER A 310 -30.15 -9.19 14.58
N SER A 311 -30.93 -10.23 14.90
CA SER A 311 -30.40 -11.47 15.50
C SER A 311 -29.33 -12.12 14.62
N GLU A 312 -29.53 -12.07 13.31
CA GLU A 312 -28.66 -12.64 12.29
C GLU A 312 -27.30 -11.95 12.27
N SER A 313 -27.25 -10.61 12.34
CA SER A 313 -25.99 -9.87 12.46
C SER A 313 -25.21 -10.24 13.72
N ARG A 314 -25.91 -10.49 14.83
CA ARG A 314 -25.27 -10.98 16.07
C ARG A 314 -24.71 -12.39 15.91
N GLU A 315 -25.49 -13.31 15.34
CA GLU A 315 -25.07 -14.68 15.08
C GLU A 315 -23.85 -14.73 14.17
N ASP A 316 -23.88 -13.99 13.05
CA ASP A 316 -22.80 -13.94 12.07
C ASP A 316 -21.51 -13.38 12.69
N ALA A 317 -21.61 -12.29 13.46
CA ALA A 317 -20.47 -11.71 14.17
C ALA A 317 -19.86 -12.70 15.19
N CYS A 318 -20.70 -13.40 15.96
CA CYS A 318 -20.24 -14.40 16.93
C CYS A 318 -19.56 -15.59 16.23
N LEU A 319 -20.16 -16.11 15.16
CA LEU A 319 -19.65 -17.25 14.41
C LEU A 319 -18.31 -16.91 13.73
N LEU A 320 -18.21 -15.75 13.09
CA LEU A 320 -16.95 -15.31 12.49
C LEU A 320 -15.84 -15.18 13.54
N ALA A 321 -16.13 -14.52 14.68
CA ALA A 321 -15.15 -14.34 15.74
C ALA A 321 -14.66 -15.69 16.29
N GLN A 322 -15.58 -16.64 16.46
CA GLN A 322 -15.26 -18.01 16.85
C GLN A 322 -14.40 -18.73 15.81
N ASN A 323 -14.76 -18.64 14.53
CA ASN A 323 -14.05 -19.29 13.42
C ASN A 323 -12.61 -18.78 13.26
N LEU A 324 -12.40 -17.47 13.49
CA LEU A 324 -11.08 -16.83 13.47
C LEU A 324 -10.30 -17.00 14.78
N GLY A 325 -10.97 -17.31 15.89
CA GLY A 325 -10.36 -17.38 17.22
C GLY A 325 -9.99 -16.01 17.80
N ILE A 326 -10.69 -14.94 17.40
CA ILE A 326 -10.46 -13.57 17.89
C ILE A 326 -11.34 -13.27 19.10
N SER A 327 -10.94 -12.30 19.93
CA SER A 327 -11.74 -11.84 21.05
C SER A 327 -12.96 -11.04 20.56
N LEU A 328 -14.15 -11.33 21.07
CA LEU A 328 -15.38 -10.58 20.79
C LEU A 328 -15.96 -10.01 22.08
N ILE A 329 -16.12 -8.69 22.12
CA ILE A 329 -16.74 -7.98 23.24
C ILE A 329 -18.05 -7.36 22.76
N ILE A 330 -19.12 -7.60 23.50
CA ILE A 330 -20.45 -7.06 23.17
C ILE A 330 -20.72 -5.82 24.02
N LEU A 331 -20.93 -4.67 23.38
CA LEU A 331 -21.22 -3.39 24.02
C LEU A 331 -22.49 -2.76 23.42
N PRO A 332 -23.69 -3.11 23.93
CA PRO A 332 -24.94 -2.54 23.42
C PRO A 332 -24.99 -1.02 23.58
N ILE A 333 -25.43 -0.32 22.53
CA ILE A 333 -25.43 1.16 22.49
C ILE A 333 -26.78 1.79 22.81
N ASP A 334 -27.85 1.00 22.99
CA ASP A 334 -29.22 1.50 23.12
C ASP A 334 -29.42 2.52 24.24
N ASN A 335 -28.80 2.29 25.39
CA ASN A 335 -28.91 3.22 26.52
C ASN A 335 -28.18 4.54 26.23
N ILE A 336 -27.03 4.46 25.56
CA ILE A 336 -26.24 5.64 25.17
C ILE A 336 -27.02 6.43 24.11
N PHE A 337 -27.56 5.73 23.09
CA PHE A 337 -28.37 6.34 22.05
C PHE A 337 -29.63 7.01 22.62
N SER A 338 -30.34 6.34 23.53
CA SER A 338 -31.51 6.93 24.22
C SER A 338 -31.15 8.18 25.02
N THR A 339 -29.96 8.21 25.61
CA THR A 339 -29.44 9.38 26.34
C THR A 339 -29.19 10.56 25.39
N TYR A 340 -28.59 10.32 24.22
CA TYR A 340 -28.45 11.34 23.17
C TYR A 340 -29.80 11.90 22.73
N ASN A 341 -30.76 11.02 22.40
CA ASN A 341 -32.09 11.45 21.96
C ASN A 341 -32.81 12.25 23.05
N THR A 342 -32.73 11.83 24.31
CA THR A 342 -33.32 12.56 25.44
C THR A 342 -32.68 13.95 25.61
N THR A 343 -31.36 14.03 25.45
CA THR A 343 -30.61 15.29 25.59
C THR A 343 -30.91 16.26 24.46
N LEU A 344 -31.08 15.76 23.23
CA LEU A 344 -31.35 16.58 22.04
C LEU A 344 -32.83 16.86 21.81
N ALA A 345 -33.74 16.14 22.46
CA ALA A 345 -35.18 16.27 22.30
C ALA A 345 -35.71 17.73 22.41
N PRO A 346 -35.24 18.58 23.35
CA PRO A 346 -35.70 19.98 23.41
C PRO A 346 -35.32 20.79 22.16
N VAL A 347 -34.20 20.46 21.51
CA VAL A 347 -33.68 21.15 20.33
C VAL A 347 -34.30 20.61 19.04
N PHE A 348 -34.64 19.31 19.00
CA PHE A 348 -35.23 18.63 17.84
C PHE A 348 -36.77 18.58 17.89
N SER A 349 -37.39 19.28 18.84
CA SER A 349 -38.84 19.26 19.05
C SER A 349 -39.62 19.58 17.77
N GLY A 350 -40.49 18.65 17.35
CA GLY A 350 -41.35 18.80 16.16
C GLY A 350 -40.71 18.41 14.84
N LEU A 351 -39.45 17.96 14.85
CA LEU A 351 -38.77 17.41 13.67
C LEU A 351 -38.93 15.89 13.62
N THR A 352 -39.00 15.34 12.41
CA THR A 352 -38.99 13.88 12.17
C THR A 352 -37.56 13.37 12.20
N GLU A 353 -37.35 12.15 12.72
CA GLU A 353 -36.04 11.49 12.64
C GLU A 353 -35.56 11.39 11.19
N ASP A 354 -34.26 11.60 11.00
CA ASP A 354 -33.59 11.52 9.71
C ASP A 354 -32.18 10.89 9.85
N VAL A 355 -31.30 11.17 8.90
CA VAL A 355 -29.91 10.70 8.93
C VAL A 355 -29.14 11.15 10.20
N THR A 356 -29.66 12.13 10.94
CA THR A 356 -29.09 12.64 12.19
C THR A 356 -29.05 11.55 13.25
N GLU A 357 -30.17 10.89 13.53
CA GLU A 357 -30.29 9.82 14.53
C GLU A 357 -29.46 8.58 14.12
N GLU A 358 -29.43 8.27 12.82
CA GLU A 358 -28.56 7.23 12.27
C GLU A 358 -27.07 7.55 12.55
N ASN A 359 -26.64 8.77 12.24
CA ASN A 359 -25.27 9.24 12.46
C ASN A 359 -24.87 9.27 13.94
N ILE A 360 -25.80 9.55 14.86
CA ILE A 360 -25.53 9.51 16.31
C ILE A 360 -25.10 8.10 16.73
N GLN A 361 -25.79 7.06 16.26
CA GLN A 361 -25.43 5.68 16.57
C GLN A 361 -24.02 5.33 16.05
N ALA A 362 -23.69 5.72 14.82
CA ALA A 362 -22.35 5.52 14.26
C ALA A 362 -21.28 6.24 15.10
N ARG A 363 -21.51 7.48 15.52
CA ARG A 363 -20.58 8.24 16.38
C ARG A 363 -20.41 7.65 17.77
N ILE A 364 -21.47 7.10 18.37
CA ILE A 364 -21.36 6.37 19.64
C ILE A 364 -20.41 5.19 19.48
N ARG A 365 -20.54 4.41 18.39
CA ARG A 365 -19.64 3.28 18.10
C ARG A 365 -18.20 3.72 17.90
N GLY A 366 -17.98 4.80 17.14
CA GLY A 366 -16.66 5.42 16.98
C GLY A 366 -16.03 5.81 18.32
N ASN A 367 -16.79 6.49 19.19
CA ASN A 367 -16.33 6.87 20.52
C ASN A 367 -16.00 5.68 21.43
N LEU A 368 -16.77 4.59 21.36
CA LEU A 368 -16.48 3.37 22.13
C LEU A 368 -15.18 2.70 21.67
N LEU A 369 -14.95 2.61 20.36
CA LEU A 369 -13.70 2.09 19.79
C LEU A 369 -12.50 2.93 20.20
N MET A 370 -12.61 4.25 20.10
CA MET A 370 -11.56 5.17 20.54
C MET A 370 -11.32 5.08 22.05
N ALA A 371 -12.36 5.02 22.87
CA ALA A 371 -12.22 4.84 24.32
C ALA A 371 -11.51 3.53 24.69
N TYR A 372 -11.82 2.44 23.98
CA TYR A 372 -11.13 1.16 24.13
C TYR A 372 -9.65 1.29 23.74
N SER A 373 -9.37 1.86 22.57
CA SER A 373 -8.01 2.13 22.08
C SER A 373 -7.20 2.95 23.09
N ASN A 374 -7.74 4.07 23.58
CA ASN A 374 -7.06 4.91 24.57
C ASN A 374 -6.76 4.17 25.87
N LYS A 375 -7.60 3.21 26.27
CA LYS A 375 -7.41 2.43 27.50
C LYS A 375 -6.35 1.34 27.34
N PHE A 376 -6.28 0.70 26.19
CA PHE A 376 -5.49 -0.52 25.97
C PHE A 376 -4.36 -0.37 24.93
N GLY A 377 -4.22 0.79 24.30
CA GLY A 377 -3.21 1.07 23.27
C GLY A 377 -3.38 0.27 21.98
N HIS A 378 -4.60 -0.15 21.62
CA HIS A 378 -4.85 -0.93 20.41
C HIS A 378 -5.07 0.00 19.20
N LEU A 379 -4.57 -0.37 18.02
CA LEU A 379 -4.87 0.34 16.78
C LEU A 379 -6.34 0.12 16.39
N VAL A 380 -7.08 1.20 16.15
CA VAL A 380 -8.47 1.12 15.65
C VAL A 380 -8.46 0.98 14.13
N LEU A 381 -9.14 -0.02 13.58
CA LEU A 381 -9.35 -0.14 12.13
C LEU A 381 -10.79 0.25 11.75
N PRO A 382 -11.00 1.34 10.97
CA PRO A 382 -12.27 1.56 10.30
C PRO A 382 -12.48 0.51 9.20
N THR A 383 -13.74 0.21 8.90
CA THR A 383 -14.13 -0.88 7.98
C THR A 383 -14.78 -0.38 6.71
N GLY A 384 -14.67 0.91 6.39
CA GLY A 384 -15.24 1.47 5.16
C GLY A 384 -14.39 1.11 3.94
N ASN A 385 -15.06 0.70 2.84
CA ASN A 385 -14.40 0.38 1.58
C ASN A 385 -14.30 1.58 0.62
N LYS A 386 -13.60 1.42 -0.50
CA LYS A 386 -13.38 2.49 -1.50
C LYS A 386 -14.68 3.07 -2.04
N THR A 387 -15.65 2.22 -2.35
CA THR A 387 -16.94 2.63 -2.91
C THR A 387 -17.73 3.48 -1.92
N GLU A 388 -17.78 3.08 -0.64
CA GLU A 388 -18.43 3.85 0.44
C GLU A 388 -17.74 5.21 0.66
N LEU A 389 -16.40 5.22 0.74
CA LEU A 389 -15.62 6.46 0.87
C LEU A 389 -15.82 7.40 -0.33
N ALA A 390 -15.89 6.86 -1.55
CA ALA A 390 -16.16 7.63 -2.76
C ALA A 390 -17.54 8.29 -2.68
N LEU A 391 -18.58 7.53 -2.36
CA LEU A 391 -19.96 8.03 -2.31
C LEU A 391 -20.25 8.88 -1.06
N GLY A 392 -19.34 8.87 -0.09
CA GLY A 392 -19.52 9.47 1.23
C GLY A 392 -20.64 8.80 2.03
N TYR A 393 -20.87 7.51 1.75
CA TYR A 393 -21.81 6.65 2.49
C TYR A 393 -21.15 6.16 3.78
N CYS A 394 -20.74 7.13 4.58
CA CYS A 394 -19.94 6.97 5.79
C CYS A 394 -20.23 8.14 6.74
N THR A 395 -20.04 7.91 8.03
CA THR A 395 -20.28 8.88 9.09
C THR A 395 -18.96 9.41 9.61
N LEU A 396 -18.73 10.72 9.44
CA LEU A 396 -17.61 11.39 10.10
C LEU A 396 -17.66 11.19 11.61
N TYR A 397 -16.53 10.76 12.16
CA TYR A 397 -16.35 10.42 13.58
C TYR A 397 -17.22 9.24 14.05
N GLY A 398 -17.79 8.48 13.11
CA GLY A 398 -18.46 7.22 13.34
C GLY A 398 -17.64 6.07 12.77
N ASP A 399 -18.16 5.43 11.72
CA ASP A 399 -17.50 4.33 10.99
C ASP A 399 -16.13 4.71 10.37
N MET A 400 -15.88 5.99 10.13
CA MET A 400 -14.58 6.49 9.67
C MET A 400 -13.51 6.57 10.77
N SER A 401 -13.88 6.34 12.04
CA SER A 401 -12.95 6.51 13.16
C SER A 401 -11.91 5.39 13.21
N GLY A 402 -10.63 5.77 13.11
CA GLY A 402 -9.52 4.91 13.48
C GLY A 402 -8.18 5.37 12.91
N GLY A 403 -7.17 4.51 12.96
CA GLY A 403 -5.79 4.84 12.62
C GLY A 403 -5.33 4.36 11.24
N LEU A 404 -5.95 3.33 10.66
CA LEU A 404 -5.60 2.83 9.33
C LEU A 404 -6.80 2.17 8.62
N ALA A 405 -7.21 2.73 7.48
CA ALA A 405 -8.29 2.19 6.65
C ALA A 405 -7.74 1.11 5.70
N VAL A 406 -7.64 -0.12 6.23
CA VAL A 406 -7.05 -1.28 5.52
C VAL A 406 -7.72 -1.54 4.18
N ILE A 407 -9.06 -1.52 4.13
CA ILE A 407 -9.81 -1.80 2.89
C ILE A 407 -10.31 -0.52 2.19
N GLY A 408 -9.77 0.65 2.55
CA GLY A 408 -10.23 1.93 2.03
C GLY A 408 -9.98 2.15 0.53
N ASP A 409 -9.10 1.35 -0.09
CA ASP A 409 -8.86 1.33 -1.54
C ASP A 409 -9.34 0.03 -2.22
N VAL A 410 -10.13 -0.79 -1.51
CA VAL A 410 -10.78 -2.00 -2.04
C VAL A 410 -12.19 -1.65 -2.47
N SER A 411 -12.57 -1.92 -3.72
CA SER A 411 -13.95 -1.67 -4.19
C SER A 411 -14.95 -2.64 -3.56
N LYS A 412 -16.24 -2.30 -3.55
CA LYS A 412 -17.25 -3.18 -2.91
C LYS A 412 -17.25 -4.57 -3.53
N ILE A 413 -17.10 -4.67 -4.85
CA ILE A 413 -17.02 -5.97 -5.55
C ILE A 413 -15.79 -6.76 -5.07
N GLN A 414 -14.63 -6.12 -5.01
CA GLN A 414 -13.41 -6.74 -4.52
C GLN A 414 -13.50 -7.19 -3.05
N VAL A 415 -14.29 -6.49 -2.21
CA VAL A 415 -14.54 -6.95 -0.83
C VAL A 415 -15.19 -8.34 -0.81
N TYR A 416 -16.19 -8.57 -1.67
CA TYR A 416 -16.83 -9.88 -1.78
C TYR A 416 -15.87 -10.93 -2.35
N GLU A 417 -15.12 -10.60 -3.41
CA GLU A 417 -14.14 -11.50 -4.02
C GLU A 417 -13.05 -11.91 -3.03
N LEU A 418 -12.48 -10.97 -2.28
CA LEU A 418 -11.46 -11.24 -1.27
C LEU A 418 -12.01 -12.04 -0.09
N ALA A 419 -13.25 -11.80 0.32
CA ALA A 419 -13.89 -12.58 1.37
C ALA A 419 -14.13 -14.04 0.93
N GLN A 420 -14.54 -14.27 -0.32
CA GLN A 420 -14.66 -15.63 -0.90
C GLN A 420 -13.30 -16.30 -1.07
N TYR A 421 -12.31 -15.56 -1.57
CA TYR A 421 -10.93 -16.00 -1.67
C TYR A 421 -10.40 -16.45 -0.31
N TYR A 422 -10.68 -15.72 0.76
CA TYR A 422 -10.23 -16.08 2.10
C TYR A 422 -10.80 -17.43 2.58
N ASN A 423 -12.10 -17.68 2.40
CA ASN A 423 -12.71 -18.98 2.68
C ASN A 423 -12.05 -20.10 1.86
N THR A 424 -11.80 -19.84 0.57
CA THR A 424 -11.13 -20.77 -0.35
C THR A 424 -9.69 -21.07 0.10
N MET A 425 -8.92 -20.05 0.43
CA MET A 425 -7.54 -20.14 0.92
C MET A 425 -7.46 -20.97 2.21
N LYS A 426 -8.45 -20.83 3.11
CA LYS A 426 -8.51 -21.61 4.35
C LYS A 426 -9.07 -23.02 4.18
N GLY A 427 -9.64 -23.35 3.01
CA GLY A 427 -10.25 -24.65 2.74
C GLY A 427 -11.46 -24.96 3.65
N LYS A 428 -12.05 -23.94 4.27
CA LYS A 428 -13.21 -24.05 5.17
C LYS A 428 -13.98 -22.74 5.24
N ILE A 429 -15.25 -22.81 5.62
CA ILE A 429 -16.10 -21.62 5.80
C ILE A 429 -15.65 -20.88 7.06
N ILE A 430 -14.97 -19.74 6.89
CA ILE A 430 -14.63 -18.83 7.99
C ILE A 430 -15.69 -17.73 8.09
N ILE A 431 -15.90 -17.01 6.98
CA ILE A 431 -16.95 -16.02 6.84
C ILE A 431 -18.26 -16.77 6.54
N PRO A 432 -19.31 -16.63 7.35
CA PRO A 432 -20.57 -17.34 7.16
C PRO A 432 -21.23 -16.99 5.81
N GLU A 433 -21.84 -17.99 5.15
CA GLU A 433 -22.49 -17.84 3.84
C GLU A 433 -23.57 -16.72 3.81
N ARG A 434 -24.28 -16.54 4.93
CA ARG A 434 -25.30 -15.50 5.08
C ARG A 434 -24.73 -14.08 4.93
N VAL A 435 -23.46 -13.86 5.27
CA VAL A 435 -22.78 -12.57 5.10
C VAL A 435 -22.63 -12.20 3.62
N PHE A 436 -22.53 -13.18 2.72
CA PHE A 436 -22.42 -12.94 1.28
C PHE A 436 -23.77 -12.68 0.60
N SER A 437 -24.84 -13.34 1.05
CA SER A 437 -26.16 -13.28 0.39
C SER A 437 -27.07 -12.17 0.92
N ARG A 438 -26.80 -11.65 2.12
CA ARG A 438 -27.62 -10.59 2.71
C ARG A 438 -27.36 -9.23 2.03
N PRO A 439 -28.39 -8.40 1.84
CA PRO A 439 -28.21 -7.02 1.39
C PRO A 439 -27.29 -6.24 2.36
N PRO A 440 -26.34 -5.43 1.85
CA PRO A 440 -25.56 -4.52 2.67
C PRO A 440 -26.45 -3.58 3.49
N SER A 441 -26.10 -3.37 4.76
CA SER A 441 -26.82 -2.49 5.68
C SER A 441 -25.95 -2.09 6.87
N ALA A 442 -26.15 -0.87 7.36
CA ALA A 442 -25.58 -0.37 8.61
C ALA A 442 -26.49 -0.60 9.83
N GLU A 443 -27.71 -1.09 9.64
CA GLU A 443 -28.72 -1.37 10.68
C GLU A 443 -28.92 -0.19 11.67
N LEU A 444 -29.02 1.02 11.14
CA LEU A 444 -29.20 2.26 11.91
C LEU A 444 -30.68 2.65 12.09
N ARG A 445 -31.58 2.06 11.31
CA ARG A 445 -33.03 2.18 11.43
C ARG A 445 -33.72 0.89 11.00
N GLU A 446 -35.01 0.77 11.31
CA GLU A 446 -35.80 -0.41 10.97
C GLU A 446 -35.82 -0.67 9.45
N GLY A 447 -35.51 -1.91 9.06
CA GLY A 447 -35.51 -2.36 7.67
C GLY A 447 -34.49 -1.65 6.75
N GLN A 448 -33.45 -1.01 7.30
CA GLN A 448 -32.46 -0.30 6.49
C GLN A 448 -31.71 -1.27 5.58
N VAL A 449 -31.55 -0.87 4.31
CA VAL A 449 -30.61 -1.46 3.34
C VAL A 449 -29.92 -0.32 2.59
N ASP A 450 -28.72 -0.59 2.09
CA ASP A 450 -27.98 0.38 1.27
C ASP A 450 -28.79 0.74 0.00
N PRO A 451 -28.80 2.00 -0.43
CA PRO A 451 -29.62 2.45 -1.55
C PRO A 451 -28.99 2.20 -2.93
N PHE A 452 -27.86 1.50 -2.99
CA PHE A 452 -27.06 1.34 -4.20
C PHE A 452 -27.07 -0.10 -4.72
N ASP A 453 -27.19 -0.25 -6.03
CA ASP A 453 -26.80 -1.49 -6.70
C ASP A 453 -25.29 -1.47 -6.93
N TYR A 454 -24.56 -2.12 -6.03
CA TYR A 454 -23.09 -2.15 -6.08
C TYR A 454 -22.54 -2.89 -7.30
N SER A 455 -23.32 -3.73 -7.98
CA SER A 455 -22.88 -4.38 -9.23
C SER A 455 -22.69 -3.39 -10.38
N VAL A 456 -23.40 -2.25 -10.33
CA VAL A 456 -23.29 -1.16 -11.30
C VAL A 456 -22.49 0.01 -10.74
N VAL A 457 -22.72 0.36 -9.47
CA VAL A 457 -22.12 1.55 -8.85
C VAL A 457 -20.64 1.35 -8.55
N SER A 458 -20.21 0.16 -8.11
CA SER A 458 -18.79 -0.08 -7.78
C SER A 458 -17.89 0.07 -9.03
N PRO A 459 -18.18 -0.59 -10.18
CA PRO A 459 -17.36 -0.41 -11.38
C PRO A 459 -17.38 1.03 -11.92
N LEU A 460 -18.52 1.71 -11.82
CA LEU A 460 -18.63 3.12 -12.20
C LEU A 460 -17.72 4.02 -11.35
N VAL A 461 -17.66 3.78 -10.03
CA VAL A 461 -16.75 4.50 -9.13
C VAL A 461 -15.29 4.24 -9.54
N ASP A 462 -14.93 2.99 -9.82
CA ASP A 462 -13.56 2.65 -10.20
C ASP A 462 -13.15 3.35 -11.51
N LEU A 463 -14.03 3.39 -12.52
CA LEU A 463 -13.80 4.14 -13.78
C LEU A 463 -13.65 5.66 -13.55
N ILE A 464 -14.42 6.24 -12.64
CA ILE A 464 -14.33 7.68 -12.31
C ILE A 464 -13.03 8.00 -11.59
N ILE A 465 -12.62 7.15 -10.64
CA ILE A 465 -11.48 7.44 -9.75
C ILE A 465 -10.15 7.04 -10.39
N GLU A 466 -10.08 5.85 -10.97
CA GLU A 466 -8.84 5.25 -11.48
C GLU A 466 -8.54 5.66 -12.90
N GLU A 467 -9.50 5.44 -13.79
CA GLU A 467 -9.37 5.76 -15.22
C GLU A 467 -9.69 7.22 -15.53
N ARG A 468 -10.27 7.95 -14.56
CA ARG A 468 -10.58 9.39 -14.64
C ARG A 468 -11.47 9.75 -15.83
N LEU A 469 -12.38 8.83 -16.19
CA LEU A 469 -13.28 9.04 -17.31
C LEU A 469 -14.26 10.18 -17.03
N SER A 470 -14.47 11.01 -18.04
CA SER A 470 -15.43 12.10 -18.03
C SER A 470 -16.86 11.59 -18.17
N LYS A 471 -17.83 12.43 -17.80
CA LYS A 471 -19.26 12.11 -17.94
C LYS A 471 -19.65 11.66 -19.37
N PRO A 472 -19.22 12.32 -20.46
CA PRO A 472 -19.51 11.85 -21.82
C PRO A 472 -18.92 10.47 -22.12
N GLU A 473 -17.71 10.18 -21.67
CA GLU A 473 -17.05 8.88 -21.86
C GLU A 473 -17.83 7.78 -21.13
N LEU A 474 -18.23 8.01 -19.88
CA LEU A 474 -19.02 7.05 -19.11
C LEU A 474 -20.39 6.77 -19.75
N ILE A 475 -21.08 7.80 -20.26
CA ILE A 475 -22.35 7.62 -20.98
C ILE A 475 -22.12 6.81 -22.27
N SER A 476 -21.01 7.05 -22.97
CA SER A 476 -20.68 6.29 -24.18
C SER A 476 -20.40 4.81 -23.92
N LEU A 477 -19.98 4.46 -22.70
CA LEU A 477 -19.84 3.07 -22.22
C LEU A 477 -21.18 2.42 -21.84
N GLY A 478 -22.29 3.16 -21.91
CA GLY A 478 -23.64 2.65 -21.67
C GLY A 478 -24.18 2.92 -20.26
N TYR A 479 -23.51 3.72 -19.43
CA TYR A 479 -24.06 4.12 -18.13
C TYR A 479 -25.16 5.18 -18.27
N GLU A 480 -26.23 5.01 -17.49
CA GLU A 480 -27.36 5.94 -17.47
C GLU A 480 -26.94 7.37 -17.06
N PRO A 481 -27.29 8.43 -17.83
CA PRO A 481 -26.83 9.79 -17.57
C PRO A 481 -27.17 10.35 -16.18
N GLU A 482 -28.34 9.98 -15.66
CA GLU A 482 -28.80 10.42 -14.32
C GLU A 482 -27.96 9.77 -13.22
N LEU A 483 -27.66 8.47 -13.35
CA LEU A 483 -26.80 7.74 -12.42
C LEU A 483 -25.39 8.34 -12.41
N VAL A 484 -24.77 8.52 -13.58
CA VAL A 484 -23.44 9.13 -13.70
C VAL A 484 -23.39 10.49 -13.01
N SER A 485 -24.41 11.34 -13.26
CA SER A 485 -24.49 12.67 -12.65
C SER A 485 -24.63 12.62 -11.13
N SER A 486 -25.45 11.69 -10.62
CA SER A 486 -25.65 11.48 -9.19
C SER A 486 -24.37 11.01 -8.50
N ILE A 487 -23.66 10.04 -9.08
CA ILE A 487 -22.42 9.48 -8.53
C ILE A 487 -21.29 10.52 -8.55
N LEU A 488 -21.08 11.25 -9.66
CA LEU A 488 -20.10 12.33 -9.72
C LEU A 488 -20.38 13.40 -8.66
N LYS A 489 -21.64 13.83 -8.53
CA LYS A 489 -22.04 14.81 -7.51
C LYS A 489 -21.75 14.32 -6.10
N ARG A 490 -22.03 13.06 -5.79
CA ARG A 490 -21.73 12.44 -4.47
C ARG A 490 -20.23 12.35 -4.22
N ILE A 491 -19.44 11.94 -5.21
CA ILE A 491 -17.99 11.92 -5.09
C ILE A 491 -17.49 13.32 -4.76
N HIS A 492 -17.92 14.34 -5.51
CA HIS A 492 -17.44 15.70 -5.30
C HIS A 492 -17.88 16.28 -3.94
N SER A 493 -19.16 16.16 -3.58
CA SER A 493 -19.69 16.75 -2.34
C SER A 493 -19.13 16.13 -1.06
N ASN A 494 -18.54 14.93 -1.14
CA ASN A 494 -17.99 14.22 0.01
C ASN A 494 -16.45 14.29 0.11
N GLU A 495 -15.79 15.16 -0.66
CA GLU A 495 -14.34 15.37 -0.56
C GLU A 495 -13.91 15.78 0.86
N TYR A 496 -14.70 16.62 1.54
CA TYR A 496 -14.41 17.04 2.92
C TYR A 496 -14.39 15.89 3.93
N LYS A 497 -15.16 14.82 3.70
CA LYS A 497 -15.16 13.63 4.55
C LYS A 497 -13.87 12.86 4.35
N ARG A 498 -13.51 12.58 3.08
CA ARG A 498 -12.32 11.80 2.73
C ARG A 498 -11.01 12.45 3.18
N ARG A 499 -10.95 13.79 3.21
CA ARG A 499 -9.80 14.52 3.75
C ARG A 499 -9.56 14.32 5.25
N GLN A 500 -10.53 13.75 5.96
CA GLN A 500 -10.45 13.40 7.38
C GLN A 500 -10.47 11.88 7.62
N ALA A 501 -10.42 11.08 6.55
CA ALA A 501 -10.30 9.63 6.70
C ALA A 501 -8.93 9.28 7.28
N ALA A 502 -8.86 8.12 7.95
CA ALA A 502 -7.59 7.50 8.28
C ALA A 502 -6.77 7.25 7.00
N PRO A 503 -5.43 7.16 7.08
CA PRO A 503 -4.59 6.72 5.98
C PRO A 503 -5.13 5.43 5.35
N VAL A 504 -5.13 5.36 4.02
CA VAL A 504 -5.70 4.25 3.26
C VAL A 504 -4.56 3.41 2.67
N LEU A 505 -4.60 2.09 2.86
CA LEU A 505 -3.68 1.21 2.15
C LEU A 505 -4.01 1.21 0.66
N LYS A 506 -3.08 1.71 -0.16
CA LYS A 506 -3.23 1.82 -1.61
C LYS A 506 -2.92 0.49 -2.28
N ILE A 507 -3.86 0.01 -3.08
CA ILE A 507 -3.73 -1.21 -3.89
C ILE A 507 -4.03 -0.97 -5.37
N THR A 508 -4.62 0.17 -5.73
CA THR A 508 -4.96 0.47 -7.12
C THR A 508 -4.11 1.60 -7.69
N LYS A 509 -4.26 1.92 -8.98
CA LYS A 509 -3.49 2.99 -9.64
C LYS A 509 -3.80 4.36 -9.06
N LYS A 510 -5.01 4.59 -8.55
CA LYS A 510 -5.44 5.83 -7.91
C LYS A 510 -6.27 5.55 -6.66
N ALA A 511 -5.67 5.88 -5.52
CA ALA A 511 -6.32 5.81 -4.22
C ALA A 511 -6.73 7.21 -3.75
N PHE A 512 -7.68 7.25 -2.82
CA PHE A 512 -7.91 8.45 -2.01
C PHE A 512 -6.72 8.65 -1.06
N GLY A 513 -6.29 9.90 -0.85
CA GLY A 513 -5.07 10.23 -0.11
C GLY A 513 -4.06 10.95 -0.99
N GLY A 514 -2.76 10.62 -0.86
CA GLY A 514 -1.68 11.31 -1.57
C GLY A 514 -1.81 11.34 -3.10
N GLY A 515 -2.33 10.24 -3.68
CA GLY A 515 -2.45 9.99 -5.13
C GLY A 515 -3.57 10.74 -5.86
N ARG A 516 -4.55 11.29 -5.12
CA ARG A 516 -5.69 12.02 -5.68
C ARG A 516 -5.97 13.30 -4.88
N ARG A 517 -5.58 14.45 -5.44
CA ARG A 517 -5.71 15.77 -4.81
C ARG A 517 -6.87 16.54 -5.46
N PHE A 518 -8.01 16.61 -4.77
CA PHE A 518 -9.17 17.40 -5.21
C PHE A 518 -9.48 18.55 -4.23
N PRO A 519 -9.94 19.71 -4.73
CA PRO A 519 -10.39 20.80 -3.87
C PRO A 519 -11.69 20.44 -3.15
N ILE A 520 -11.78 20.80 -1.86
CA ILE A 520 -13.01 20.68 -1.07
C ILE A 520 -14.03 21.72 -1.54
N ALA A 521 -13.62 22.99 -1.60
CA ALA A 521 -14.44 24.08 -2.11
C ALA A 521 -14.37 24.09 -3.64
N ASN A 522 -15.29 23.37 -4.28
CA ASN A 522 -15.33 23.18 -5.73
C ASN A 522 -16.75 23.32 -6.27
N GLN A 523 -16.90 24.02 -7.40
CA GLN A 523 -18.17 24.16 -8.13
C GLN A 523 -18.18 23.43 -9.48
N TYR A 524 -17.05 22.86 -9.89
CA TYR A 524 -16.93 22.10 -11.13
C TYR A 524 -17.34 20.64 -10.89
N ILE A 525 -18.31 20.16 -11.66
CA ILE A 525 -18.85 18.78 -11.63
C ILE A 525 -18.58 18.08 -12.94
#